data_AF-A0A7Z9VUY8-F1
#
_entry.id   AF-A0A7Z9VUY8-F1
#
_cell.length_a   1.000
_cell.length_b   1.000
_cell.length_c   1.000
_cell.angle_alpha   90.00
_cell.angle_beta   90.00
_cell.angle_gamma   90.00
#
_symmetry.space_group_name_H-M   'P 1'
#
loop_
_entity.id
_entity.type
_entity.pdbx_description
1 polymer ?
#
loop_
_entity_poly.entity_id
_entity_poly.type
_entity_poly.pdbx_seq_one_letter_code
_entity_poly.pdbx_strand_id
1 'polypeptide(L)' 'MARILGIDYGSKRVGLAITDAGQIIASPFKTVTSHNLELQISELSRIVEEEDVCQIVIGLPIGLKGNYT' A
#
# COMPACT_ATOMS: atom_id res chain seq x y z
N MET A 1 -18.86 -1.15 1.76
CA MET A 1 -18.31 -2.51 1.51
C MET A 1 -16.84 -2.25 1.30
N ALA A 2 -16.01 -2.78 2.19
CA ALA A 2 -14.68 -2.24 2.40
C ALA A 2 -13.61 -2.89 1.51
N ARG A 3 -12.62 -2.10 1.11
CA ARG A 3 -11.50 -2.49 0.25
C ARG A 3 -10.26 -2.88 1.06
N ILE A 4 -9.33 -3.58 0.42
CA ILE A 4 -8.01 -3.88 0.98
C ILE A 4 -6.95 -3.11 0.21
N LEU A 5 -6.02 -2.47 0.92
CA LEU A 5 -4.90 -1.74 0.34
C LEU A 5 -3.61 -2.57 0.46
N GLY A 6 -3.01 -2.89 -0.68
CA GLY A 6 -1.67 -3.47 -0.78
C GLY A 6 -0.61 -2.38 -0.90
N ILE A 7 0.47 -2.50 -0.13
CA ILE A 7 1.59 -1.56 -0.10
C ILE A 7 2.90 -2.29 -0.40
N ASP A 8 3.58 -1.86 -1.46
CA ASP A 8 4.95 -2.23 -1.77
C ASP A 8 5.88 -1.06 -1.41
N TYR A 9 6.58 -1.18 -0.28
CA TYR A 9 7.44 -0.13 0.24
C TYR A 9 8.81 -0.15 -0.43
N GLY A 10 9.15 0.95 -1.10
CA GLY A 10 10.50 1.21 -1.60
C GLY A 10 11.02 2.57 -1.12
N SER A 11 12.34 2.68 -0.94
CA SER A 11 13.00 3.89 -0.42
C SER A 11 12.82 5.15 -1.29
N LYS A 12 12.41 4.99 -2.55
CA LYS A 12 12.14 6.10 -3.50
C LYS A 12 10.67 6.21 -3.89
N ARG A 13 9.96 5.09 -3.91
CA ARG A 13 8.59 4.97 -4.44
C ARG A 13 7.86 3.95 -3.61
N VAL A 14 6.65 4.28 -3.16
CA VAL A 14 5.74 3.34 -2.52
C VAL A 14 4.64 3.01 -3.52
N GLY A 15 4.57 1.75 -3.94
CA GLY A 15 3.53 1.26 -4.83
C GLY A 15 2.28 0.89 -4.04
N LEU A 16 1.11 1.33 -4.49
CA LEU A 16 -0.19 1.03 -3.89
C LEU A 16 -1.05 0.26 -4.89
N ALA A 17 -1.69 -0.81 -4.40
CA ALA A 17 -2.74 -1.55 -5.10
C ALA A 17 -3.98 -1.61 -4.23
N ILE A 18 -5.17 -1.62 -4.83
CA ILE A 18 -6.43 -1.68 -4.09
C ILE A 18 -7.35 -2.74 -4.70
N THR A 19 -8.13 -3.42 -3.86
CA THR A 19 -9.15 -4.35 -4.33
C THR A 19 -10.42 -3.64 -4.78
N ASP A 20 -11.25 -4.32 -5.59
CA ASP A 20 -12.66 -3.94 -5.70
C ASP A 20 -13.40 -4.16 -4.37
N ALA A 21 -14.65 -3.67 -4.28
CA ALA A 21 -15.46 -3.75 -3.06
C ALA A 21 -15.84 -5.19 -2.65
N GLY A 22 -15.81 -6.14 -3.58
CA GLY A 22 -15.96 -7.57 -3.32
C GLY A 22 -14.68 -8.27 -2.91
N GLN A 23 -13.55 -7.55 -2.87
CA GLN A 23 -12.21 -8.07 -2.55
C GLN A 23 -11.76 -9.20 -3.47
N ILE A 24 -12.17 -9.16 -4.75
CA ILE A 24 -11.92 -10.24 -5.72
C ILE A 24 -10.63 -9.98 -6.51
N ILE A 25 -10.41 -8.76 -7.00
CA ILE A 25 -9.28 -8.39 -7.85
C ILE A 25 -8.57 -7.18 -7.25
N ALA A 26 -7.27 -7.33 -7.00
CA ALA A 26 -6.37 -6.20 -6.73
C ALA A 26 -5.91 -5.57 -8.05
N SER A 27 -6.02 -4.24 -8.16
CA SER A 27 -5.55 -3.48 -9.31
C SER A 27 -4.54 -2.42 -8.89
N PRO A 28 -3.60 -2.01 -9.77
CA PRO A 28 -2.73 -0.87 -9.51
C PRO A 28 -3.55 0.37 -9.17
N PHE A 29 -3.18 1.08 -8.09
CA PHE A 29 -3.94 2.23 -7.62
C PHE A 29 -3.16 3.53 -7.76
N LYS A 30 -2.02 3.64 -7.06
CA LYS A 30 -1.23 4.88 -7.00
C LYS A 30 0.23 4.58 -6.71
N THR A 31 1.13 5.48 -7.11
CA THR A 31 2.52 5.48 -6.65
C THR A 31 2.76 6.75 -5.85
N VAL A 32 3.21 6.61 -4.60
CA VAL A 32 3.59 7.75 -3.75
C VAL A 32 5.10 7.97 -3.89
N THR A 33 5.48 9.17 -4.34
CA THR A 33 6.88 9.59 -4.52
C THR A 33 7.20 10.72 -3.57
N SER A 34 7.63 10.40 -2.35
CA SER A 34 8.09 11.36 -1.33
C SER A 34 9.23 10.73 -0.54
N HIS A 35 10.25 11.52 -0.17
CA HIS A 35 11.27 11.09 0.78
C HIS A 35 10.90 11.40 2.24
N ASN A 36 9.78 12.11 2.45
CA ASN A 36 9.27 12.44 3.77
C ASN A 36 8.18 11.42 4.16
N LEU A 37 8.43 10.69 5.25
CA LEU A 37 7.55 9.65 5.79
C LEU A 37 6.21 10.20 6.31
N GLU A 38 6.20 11.36 6.95
CA GLU A 38 4.96 11.97 7.47
C GLU A 38 4.00 12.32 6.33
N LEU A 39 4.53 12.85 5.21
CA LEU A 39 3.73 13.11 4.02
C LEU A 39 3.18 11.82 3.40
N GLN A 40 3.97 10.73 3.40
CA GLN A 40 3.50 9.42 2.93
C GLN A 40 2.37 8.87 3.81
N ILE A 41 2.53 8.95 5.13
CA ILE A 41 1.52 8.50 6.10
C ILE A 41 0.24 9.33 5.97
N SER A 42 0.35 10.66 5.86
CA SER A 42 -0.80 11.54 5.66
C SER A 42 -1.61 11.18 4.40
N GLU A 43 -0.91 10.92 3.29
CA GLU A 43 -1.57 10.51 2.05
C GLU A 43 -2.20 9.11 2.17
N LEU A 44 -1.56 8.17 2.86
CA LEU A 44 -2.13 6.85 3.13
C LEU A 44 -3.39 6.94 3.99
N SER A 45 -3.39 7.76 5.05
CA SER A 45 -4.58 7.99 5.88
C SER A 45 -5.74 8.54 5.06
N ARG A 46 -5.48 9.51 4.18
CA ARG A 46 -6.48 10.07 3.26
C ARG A 46 -7.06 9.00 2.33
N ILE A 47 -6.21 8.14 1.76
CA ILE A 47 -6.65 7.04 0.89
C ILE A 47 -7.51 6.03 1.66
N VAL A 48 -7.15 5.71 2.90
CA VAL A 48 -7.89 4.76 3.74
C VAL A 48 -9.32 5.24 3.98
N GLU A 49 -9.49 6.54 4.26
CA GLU A 49 -10.80 7.16 4.45
C GLU A 49 -11.60 7.26 3.14
N GLU A 50 -10.97 7.76 2.06
CA GLU A 50 -11.64 7.99 0.77
C GLU A 50 -12.12 6.69 0.11
N GLU A 51 -11.36 5.61 0.25
CA GLU A 51 -11.62 4.34 -0.43
C GLU A 51 -12.31 3.27 0.43
N ASP A 52 -12.73 3.60 1.66
CA ASP A 52 -13.33 2.66 2.63
C ASP A 52 -12.42 1.43 2.85
N VAL A 53 -11.14 1.66 3.16
CA VAL A 53 -10.17 0.57 3.35
C VAL A 53 -10.31 -0.04 4.74
N CYS A 54 -10.60 -1.34 4.83
CA CYS A 54 -10.69 -2.05 6.11
C CYS A 54 -9.40 -2.76 6.53
N GLN A 55 -8.48 -3.00 5.59
CA GLN A 55 -7.27 -3.76 5.87
C GLN A 55 -6.12 -3.30 4.97
N ILE A 56 -4.91 -3.30 5.54
CA ILE A 56 -3.67 -2.98 4.84
C ILE A 56 -2.78 -4.22 4.84
N VAL A 57 -2.20 -4.54 3.68
CA VAL A 57 -1.21 -5.59 3.49
C VAL A 57 0.09 -4.94 3.03
N ILE A 58 1.18 -5.15 3.76
CA ILE A 58 2.49 -4.57 3.44
C ILE A 58 3.44 -5.69 3.02
N GLY A 59 4.11 -5.51 1.89
CA GLY A 59 5.15 -6.41 1.42
C GLY A 59 6.30 -6.49 2.43
N LEU A 60 6.63 -7.71 2.86
CA LEU A 60 7.79 -7.96 3.70
C LEU A 60 9.01 -8.18 2.80
N PRO A 61 10.01 -7.29 2.78
CA PRO A 61 11.20 -7.46 1.97
C PRO A 61 12.04 -8.60 2.54
N ILE A 62 12.11 -9.70 1.80
CA ILE A 62 12.97 -10.84 2.09
C ILE A 62 13.92 -11.05 0.90
N GLY A 63 15.19 -11.24 1.20
CA GLY A 63 16.18 -11.63 0.22
C GLY A 63 15.92 -13.04 -0.31
N LEU A 64 16.49 -13.39 -1.46
CA LEU A 64 16.32 -14.71 -2.08
C LEU A 64 16.77 -15.88 -1.20
N LYS A 65 17.64 -15.62 -0.20
CA LYS A 65 18.08 -16.62 0.79
C LYS A 65 17.18 -16.66 2.03
N GLY A 66 16.06 -15.94 2.04
CA GLY A 66 15.13 -15.85 3.16
C GLY A 66 15.59 -14.94 4.31
N ASN A 67 16.69 -14.21 4.15
CA ASN A 67 17.14 -13.24 5.13
C ASN A 67 16.38 -11.91 4.97
N TYR A 68 16.15 -11.21 6.08
CA TYR A 68 15.65 -9.83 6.03
C TYR A 68 16.67 -8.92 5.32
N THR A 69 16.15 -7.91 4.60
CA THR A 69 16.93 -6.91 3.86
C THR A 69 16.51 -5.51 4.24
#